data_AF-A0A2W0AK60-F1
#
_entry.id   AF-A0A2W0AK60-F1
#
_cell.length_a   1.000
_cell.length_b   1.000
_cell.length_c   1.000
_cell.angle_alpha   90.00
_cell.angle_beta   90.00
_cell.angle_gamma   90.00
#
_symmetry.space_group_name_H-M   'P 1'
#
loop_
_entity.id
_entity.type
_entity.pdbx_description
1 polymer ?
#
loop_
_entity_poly.entity_id
_entity_poly.type
_entity_poly.pdbx_seq_one_letter_code
_entity_poly.pdbx_strand_id
1 'polypeptide(L)'
;MKTLVAGLLLFSIPGFRDIPSPKKPTDPVLARTHQTGRWYLAESGHAVFCSGPVITVNMGDGGLRKVATYCRGSKPLVPLKE
;
A
#
# COMPACT_ATOMS: atom_id res chain seq x y z
N MET A 1 -13.95 46.78 -44.73
CA MET A 1 -12.67 46.64 -44.02
C MET A 1 -12.99 46.27 -42.57
N LYS A 2 -13.13 44.97 -42.26
CA LYS A 2 -13.83 44.49 -41.05
C LYS A 2 -13.28 43.12 -40.64
N THR A 3 -11.99 43.04 -40.31
CA THR A 3 -11.30 41.76 -40.07
C THR A 3 -10.19 41.86 -39.02
N LEU A 4 -10.40 42.56 -37.89
CA LEU A 4 -9.35 42.72 -36.86
C LEU A 4 -9.83 42.48 -35.42
N VAL A 5 -10.80 41.59 -35.19
CA VAL A 5 -11.30 41.33 -33.83
C VAL A 5 -11.13 39.87 -33.37
N ALA A 6 -10.86 38.93 -34.27
CA ALA A 6 -10.82 37.50 -33.92
C ALA A 6 -9.51 37.01 -33.26
N GLY A 7 -8.44 37.80 -33.25
CA GLY A 7 -7.12 37.35 -32.75
C GLY A 7 -6.91 37.46 -31.23
N LEU A 8 -7.69 38.28 -30.52
CA LEU A 8 -7.40 38.61 -29.11
C LEU A 8 -7.87 37.56 -28.10
N LEU A 9 -8.73 36.61 -28.50
CA LEU A 9 -9.32 35.64 -27.56
C LEU A 9 -8.43 34.43 -27.25
N LEU A 10 -7.39 34.17 -28.06
CA LEU A 10 -6.52 33.00 -27.90
C LEU A 10 -5.43 33.18 -26.82
N PHE A 11 -5.22 34.39 -26.30
CA PHE A 11 -4.22 34.67 -25.25
C PHE A 11 -4.73 34.44 -23.82
N SER A 12 -5.98 34.01 -23.65
CA SER A 12 -6.61 33.86 -22.33
C SER A 12 -6.51 32.44 -21.76
N ILE A 13 -5.72 31.54 -22.36
CA ILE A 13 -5.55 30.18 -21.80
C ILE A 13 -4.53 30.29 -20.66
N PRO A 14 -4.95 30.19 -19.39
CA PRO A 14 -3.99 30.12 -18.30
C PRO A 14 -3.18 28.84 -18.53
N GLY A 15 -1.87 29.01 -18.79
CA GLY A 15 -0.98 27.88 -18.96
C GLY A 15 -1.16 26.95 -17.76
N PHE A 16 -1.41 25.66 -18.03
CA PHE A 16 -1.37 24.62 -17.02
C PHE A 16 0.04 24.64 -16.42
N ARG A 17 0.19 25.35 -15.31
CA ARG A 17 1.37 25.26 -14.48
C ARG A 17 1.27 23.91 -13.81
N ASP A 18 2.12 22.97 -14.23
CA ASP A 18 2.37 21.75 -13.45
C ASP A 18 2.85 22.20 -12.07
N ILE A 19 1.92 22.23 -11.12
CA ILE A 19 2.24 22.45 -9.72
C ILE A 19 3.06 21.22 -9.33
N PRO A 20 4.36 21.37 -8.97
CA PRO A 20 5.12 20.24 -8.48
C PRO A 20 4.37 19.69 -7.29
N SER A 21 3.86 18.46 -7.40
CA SER A 21 3.22 17.79 -6.29
C SER A 21 4.22 17.82 -5.13
N PRO A 22 3.86 18.37 -3.95
CA PRO A 22 4.79 18.43 -2.84
C PRO A 22 5.25 17.01 -2.56
N LYS A 23 6.55 16.77 -2.76
CA LYS A 23 7.16 15.48 -2.46
C LYS A 23 6.83 15.19 -1.01
N LYS A 24 5.93 14.22 -0.80
CA LYS A 24 5.54 13.80 0.54
C LYS A 24 6.83 13.46 1.27
N PRO A 25 7.08 13.97 2.49
CA PRO A 25 8.28 13.61 3.23
C PRO A 25 8.31 12.09 3.37
N THR A 26 9.19 11.44 2.63
CA THR A 26 9.46 10.02 2.81
C THR A 26 10.32 9.95 4.06
N ASP A 27 9.73 9.46 5.15
CA ASP A 27 10.46 9.18 6.37
C ASP A 27 11.62 8.22 6.04
N PRO A 28 12.89 8.63 6.26
CA PRO A 28 14.04 7.79 5.94
C PRO A 28 14.08 6.49 6.77
N VAL A 29 13.35 6.42 7.89
CA VAL A 29 13.15 5.19 8.67
C VAL A 29 12.20 4.24 7.93
N LEU A 30 11.14 4.76 7.31
CA LEU A 30 10.25 3.99 6.44
C LEU A 30 10.93 3.58 5.12
N ALA A 31 11.78 4.45 4.55
CA ALA A 31 12.52 4.16 3.31
C ALA A 31 13.59 3.08 3.46
N ARG A 32 14.17 2.91 4.66
CA ARG A 32 15.12 1.82 4.94
C ARG A 32 14.44 0.48 5.23
N THR A 33 13.13 0.51 5.43
CA THR A 33 12.34 -0.64 5.85
C THR A 33 11.30 -0.96 4.78
N HIS A 34 11.73 -1.13 3.53
CA HIS A 34 10.97 -1.94 2.56
C HIS A 34 10.99 -3.42 3.01
N GLN A 35 10.56 -3.70 4.25
CA GLN A 35 10.24 -5.04 4.70
C GLN A 35 9.09 -5.50 3.81
N THR A 36 9.43 -6.32 2.82
CA THR A 36 8.46 -6.99 1.98
C THR A 36 7.56 -7.81 2.89
N GLY A 37 6.29 -7.43 2.96
CA GLY A 37 5.32 -8.09 3.81
C GLY A 37 3.91 -7.68 3.45
N ARG A 38 2.96 -8.42 3.97
CA ARG A 38 1.54 -8.25 3.67
C ARG A 38 0.78 -8.23 4.99
N TRP A 39 -0.29 -7.44 5.00
CA TRP A 39 -1.29 -7.46 6.05
C TRP A 39 -2.25 -8.62 5.85
N TYR A 40 -2.50 -9.37 6.92
CA TYR A 40 -3.44 -10.48 6.95
C TYR A 40 -4.43 -10.30 8.09
N LEU A 41 -5.64 -10.83 7.93
CA LEU A 41 -6.60 -10.96 9.02
C LEU A 41 -6.34 -12.25 9.77
N ALA A 42 -5.93 -12.15 11.04
CA ALA A 42 -5.73 -13.32 11.88
C ALA A 42 -7.08 -13.98 12.22
N GLU A 43 -7.07 -15.28 12.52
CA GLU A 43 -8.25 -16.03 12.96
C GLU A 43 -8.89 -15.39 14.22
N SER A 44 -8.04 -14.83 15.08
CA SER A 44 -8.44 -14.04 16.27
C SER A 44 -9.12 -12.69 15.97
N GLY A 45 -9.16 -12.25 14.71
CA GLY A 45 -9.86 -11.03 14.29
C GLY A 45 -9.04 -9.74 14.24
N HIS A 46 -7.74 -9.78 14.55
CA HIS A 46 -6.85 -8.61 14.42
C HIS A 46 -6.05 -8.63 13.12
N ALA A 47 -5.63 -7.45 12.65
CA ALA A 47 -4.73 -7.32 11.51
C ALA A 47 -3.27 -7.57 11.93
N VAL A 48 -2.57 -8.42 11.19
CA VAL A 48 -1.16 -8.75 11.43
C VAL A 48 -0.33 -8.50 10.18
N PHE A 49 0.86 -7.94 10.34
CA PHE A 49 1.82 -7.76 9.25
C PHE A 49 2.85 -8.88 9.28
N CYS A 50 2.96 -9.64 8.19
CA CYS A 50 3.90 -10.76 8.08
C CYS A 50 4.73 -10.67 6.80
N SER A 51 6.00 -11.07 6.88
CA SER A 51 6.95 -10.94 5.75
C SER A 51 7.22 -12.22 4.98
N GLY A 52 6.84 -13.38 5.51
CA GLY A 52 7.07 -14.65 4.82
C GLY A 52 5.83 -15.24 4.15
N PRO A 53 5.98 -16.45 3.58
CA PRO A 53 4.90 -17.12 2.86
C PRO A 53 3.73 -17.48 3.78
N VAL A 54 2.57 -17.68 3.16
CA VAL A 54 1.43 -18.36 3.77
C VAL A 54 1.55 -19.84 3.46
N ILE A 55 1.54 -20.68 4.49
CA ILE A 55 1.63 -22.13 4.36
C ILE A 55 0.42 -22.78 5.01
N THR A 56 0.06 -23.97 4.55
CA THR A 56 -0.94 -24.81 5.21
C THR A 56 -0.23 -25.78 6.14
N VAL A 57 -0.61 -25.80 7.41
CA VAL A 57 -0.04 -26.72 8.41
C VAL A 57 -1.14 -27.53 9.07
N ASN A 58 -0.79 -28.75 9.48
CA ASN A 58 -1.63 -29.55 10.37
C ASN A 58 -1.44 -29.00 11.78
N MET A 59 -2.49 -28.42 12.33
CA MET A 59 -2.49 -28.02 13.73
C MET A 59 -2.71 -29.24 14.62
N GLY A 60 -2.22 -29.21 15.86
CA GLY A 60 -2.26 -30.36 16.77
C GLY A 60 -3.67 -30.91 17.09
N ASP A 61 -4.72 -30.23 16.63
CA ASP A 61 -6.13 -30.65 16.67
C ASP A 61 -6.55 -31.51 15.47
N GLY A 62 -5.63 -31.84 14.55
CA GLY A 62 -5.91 -32.60 13.34
C GLY A 62 -6.51 -31.78 12.20
N GLY A 63 -6.64 -30.45 12.39
CA GLY A 63 -7.17 -29.53 11.37
C GLY A 63 -6.06 -28.93 10.51
N LEU A 64 -6.29 -28.85 9.20
CA LEU A 64 -5.44 -28.07 8.29
C LEU A 64 -5.82 -26.59 8.39
N ARG A 65 -4.83 -25.71 8.59
CA ARG A 65 -5.04 -24.26 8.66
C ARG A 65 -3.99 -23.48 7.86
N LYS A 66 -4.42 -22.39 7.21
CA LYS A 66 -3.52 -21.42 6.58
C LYS A 66 -2.88 -20.55 7.66
N VAL A 67 -1.56 -20.45 7.62
CA VAL A 67 -0.76 -19.72 8.60
C VAL A 67 0.21 -18.80 7.87
N ALA A 68 0.22 -17.52 8.25
CA ALA A 68 1.26 -16.59 7.82
C ALA A 68 2.52 -16.76 8.69
N THR A 69 3.68 -16.68 8.06
CA THR A 69 4.99 -16.87 8.70
C THR A 69 5.75 -15.55 8.82
N TYR A 70 6.65 -15.48 9.81
CA TYR A 70 7.47 -14.30 10.10
C TYR A 70 6.60 -13.05 10.33
N CYS A 71 5.62 -13.18 11.23
CA CYS A 71 4.74 -12.09 11.61
C CYS A 71 5.37 -11.16 12.65
N ARG A 72 5.13 -9.85 12.52
CA ARG A 72 5.53 -8.86 13.52
C ARG A 72 4.70 -9.06 14.80
N GLY A 73 5.36 -9.14 15.95
CA GLY A 73 4.71 -9.28 17.26
C GLY A 73 5.25 -10.48 18.05
N SER A 74 4.41 -11.05 18.91
CA SER A 74 4.79 -12.15 19.82
C SER A 74 4.70 -13.54 19.20
N LYS A 75 3.93 -13.71 18.12
CA LYS A 75 3.72 -15.01 17.47
C LYS A 75 4.32 -14.99 16.06
N PRO A 76 5.39 -15.76 15.80
CA PRO A 76 6.02 -15.81 14.47
C PRO A 76 5.18 -16.56 13.44
N LEU A 77 4.20 -17.35 13.90
CA LEU A 77 3.23 -18.09 13.11
C LEU A 77 1.83 -17.64 13.52
N VAL A 78 1.06 -17.07 12.59
CA VAL A 78 -0.29 -16.58 12.87
C VAL A 78 -1.32 -17.26 11.97
N PRO A 79 -2.29 -17.99 12.55
CA PRO A 79 -3.40 -18.56 11.81
C PRO A 79 -4.23 -17.46 11.19
N LEU A 80 -4.58 -17.62 9.92
CA LEU A 80 -5.35 -16.65 9.17
C LEU A 80 -6.83 -17.00 9.19
N LYS A 81 -7.65 -15.95 9.12
CA LYS A 81 -9.05 -16.08 8.71
C LYS A 81 -9.05 -16.51 7.24
N GLU A 82 -9.82 -17.54 6.90
CA GLU A 82 -10.01 -18.05 5.52
C GLU A 82 -10.37 -16.94 4.52
#